data_AF-A0A1Y3TRK7-F1
#
_entry.id   AF-A0A1Y3TRK7-F1
#
_cell.length_a   1.000
_cell.length_b   1.000
_cell.length_c   1.000
_cell.angle_alpha   90.00
_cell.angle_beta   90.00
_cell.angle_gamma   90.00
#
_symmetry.space_group_name_H-M   'P 1'
#
loop_
_entity.id
_entity.type
_entity.pdbx_description
1 polymer ?
#
loop_
_entity_poly.entity_id
_entity_poly.type
_entity_poly.pdbx_seq_one_letter_code
_entity_poly.pdbx_strand_id
1 'polypeptide(L)'
;MNLCHQEDIQKLTTQELFQQHNYICYLRGDGWQKEQHYVFDYPYLYLYAFHMHVIKEIEQRGYSVDPLWKDSCFRGIHRGYEISMLTYDDLDIPTHLYKEN
;
A
#
# COMPACT_ATOMS: atom_id res chain seq x y z
N MET A 1 7.91 -8.55 -7.58
CA MET A 1 6.53 -9.09 -7.46
C MET A 1 5.61 -8.02 -8.04
N ASN A 2 4.45 -8.33 -8.60
CA ASN A 2 3.53 -7.30 -9.09
C ASN A 2 2.36 -7.12 -8.12
N LEU A 3 1.87 -5.89 -8.00
CA LEU A 3 0.59 -5.66 -7.34
C LEU A 3 -0.55 -6.20 -8.20
N CYS A 4 -1.58 -6.74 -7.55
CA CYS A 4 -2.83 -7.09 -8.22
C CYS A 4 -3.56 -5.85 -8.75
N HIS A 5 -4.56 -6.04 -9.61
CA HIS A 5 -5.49 -4.97 -9.95
C HIS A 5 -6.38 -4.64 -8.75
N GLN A 6 -6.71 -3.36 -8.59
CA GLN A 6 -7.54 -2.90 -7.47
C GLN A 6 -8.91 -3.59 -7.43
N GLU A 7 -9.51 -3.84 -8.59
CA GLU A 7 -10.80 -4.53 -8.73
C GLU A 7 -10.71 -6.04 -8.42
N ASP A 8 -9.51 -6.62 -8.44
CA ASP A 8 -9.28 -8.03 -8.17
C ASP A 8 -8.96 -8.31 -6.70
N ILE A 9 -8.78 -7.29 -5.85
CA ILE A 9 -8.48 -7.45 -4.42
C ILE A 9 -9.47 -8.39 -3.73
N GLN A 10 -10.76 -8.26 -4.03
CA GLN A 10 -11.83 -9.10 -3.45
C GLN A 10 -11.76 -10.57 -3.91
N LYS A 11 -11.12 -10.83 -5.06
CA LYS A 11 -10.99 -12.18 -5.64
C LYS A 11 -9.77 -12.93 -5.07
N LEU A 12 -8.82 -12.22 -4.46
CA LEU A 12 -7.63 -12.82 -3.88
C LEU A 12 -7.99 -13.77 -2.73
N THR A 13 -7.22 -14.84 -2.57
CA THR A 13 -7.21 -15.65 -1.35
C THR A 13 -6.64 -14.85 -0.18
N THR A 14 -6.91 -15.28 1.06
CA THR A 14 -6.34 -14.62 2.24
C THR A 14 -4.81 -14.61 2.20
N GLN A 15 -4.19 -15.70 1.74
CA GLN A 15 -2.74 -15.79 1.61
C GLN A 15 -2.20 -14.74 0.62
N GLU A 16 -2.85 -14.58 -0.53
CA GLU A 16 -2.45 -13.57 -1.53
C GLU A 16 -2.63 -12.15 -1.01
N LEU A 17 -3.68 -11.85 -0.23
CA LEU A 17 -3.84 -10.54 0.42
C LEU A 17 -2.66 -10.21 1.36
N PHE A 18 -2.25 -11.15 2.21
CA PHE A 18 -1.10 -10.93 3.08
C PHE A 18 0.22 -10.83 2.31
N GLN A 19 0.36 -11.54 1.19
CA GLN A 19 1.51 -11.37 0.29
C GLN A 19 1.52 -9.96 -0.35
N GLN A 20 0.37 -9.47 -0.82
CA GLN A 20 0.22 -8.11 -1.33
C GLN A 20 0.56 -7.08 -0.24
N HIS A 21 0.00 -7.23 0.95
CA HIS A 21 0.32 -6.39 2.11
C HIS A 21 1.82 -6.33 2.40
N ASN A 22 2.48 -7.49 2.51
CA ASN A 22 3.91 -7.56 2.79
C ASN A 22 4.74 -6.85 1.71
N TYR A 23 4.39 -7.04 0.43
CA TYR A 23 5.10 -6.40 -0.66
C TYR A 23 4.88 -4.88 -0.67
N ILE A 24 3.66 -4.41 -0.41
CA ILE A 24 3.36 -2.99 -0.27
C ILE A 24 4.11 -2.38 0.91
N CYS A 25 4.16 -3.05 2.07
CA CYS A 25 4.96 -2.62 3.21
C CYS A 25 6.46 -2.48 2.86
N TYR A 26 7.01 -3.43 2.10
CA TYR A 26 8.37 -3.33 1.60
C TYR A 26 8.56 -2.13 0.64
N LEU A 27 7.67 -1.95 -0.34
CA LEU A 27 7.72 -0.83 -1.28
C LEU A 27 7.58 0.52 -0.59
N ARG A 28 6.71 0.61 0.44
CA ARG A 28 6.60 1.79 1.30
C ARG A 28 7.85 1.96 2.15
N GLY A 29 8.45 0.91 2.66
CA GLY A 29 9.64 0.97 3.52
C GLY A 29 10.95 0.93 2.75
N ASP A 30 11.69 -0.17 2.95
CA ASP A 30 13.06 -0.30 2.47
C ASP A 30 13.23 -0.34 0.95
N GLY A 31 12.19 -0.75 0.24
CA GLY A 31 12.14 -0.81 -1.22
C GLY A 31 11.82 0.52 -1.90
N TRP A 32 11.41 1.54 -1.14
CA TRP A 32 11.00 2.84 -1.70
C TRP A 32 12.12 3.43 -2.56
N GLN A 33 11.84 3.61 -3.87
CA GLN A 33 12.77 4.10 -4.89
C GLN A 33 14.08 3.28 -5.05
N LYS A 34 14.17 2.10 -4.43
CA LYS A 34 15.30 1.17 -4.64
C LYS A 34 14.95 0.05 -5.62
N GLU A 35 13.68 -0.33 -5.70
CA GLU A 35 13.19 -1.24 -6.73
C GLU A 35 12.76 -0.50 -7.98
N GLN A 36 12.84 -1.17 -9.13
CA GLN A 36 12.22 -0.70 -10.36
C GLN A 36 10.76 -1.16 -10.38
N HIS A 37 9.86 -0.29 -9.93
CA HIS A 37 8.43 -0.57 -9.87
C HIS A 37 7.61 0.65 -10.30
N TYR A 38 6.59 0.43 -11.13
CA TYR A 38 5.79 1.50 -11.76
C TYR A 38 5.08 2.41 -10.76
N VAL A 39 4.82 1.94 -9.53
CA VAL A 39 4.15 2.73 -8.48
C VAL A 39 4.94 3.96 -8.09
N PHE A 40 6.25 3.97 -8.33
CA PHE A 40 7.13 5.10 -8.03
C PHE A 40 7.03 6.22 -9.08
N ASP A 41 6.35 5.99 -10.19
CA ASP A 41 5.99 7.03 -11.16
C ASP A 41 4.76 7.85 -10.70
N TYR A 42 4.13 7.45 -9.59
CA TYR A 42 2.96 8.08 -9.00
C TYR A 42 3.26 8.62 -7.58
N PRO A 43 2.41 9.51 -7.03
CA PRO A 43 2.59 9.97 -5.66
C PRO A 43 2.59 8.81 -4.65
N TYR A 44 3.42 8.91 -3.59
CA TYR A 44 3.51 7.92 -2.51
C TYR A 44 2.13 7.57 -1.93
N LEU A 45 1.26 8.57 -1.79
CA LEU A 45 -0.08 8.39 -1.25
C LEU A 45 -0.96 7.46 -2.08
N TYR A 46 -0.65 7.21 -3.36
CA TYR A 46 -1.35 6.20 -4.15
C TYR A 46 -1.01 4.79 -3.67
N LEU A 47 0.27 4.53 -3.34
CA LEU A 47 0.69 3.24 -2.79
C LEU A 47 0.09 3.01 -1.40
N TYR A 48 0.02 4.07 -0.59
CA TYR A 48 -0.68 4.03 0.68
C TYR A 48 -2.20 3.81 0.50
N ALA A 49 -2.87 4.49 -0.42
CA ALA A 49 -4.30 4.29 -0.68
C ALA A 49 -4.58 2.86 -1.16
N PHE A 50 -3.76 2.33 -2.07
CA PHE A 50 -3.84 0.95 -2.52
C PHE A 50 -3.66 -0.02 -1.36
N HIS A 51 -2.71 0.25 -0.45
CA HIS A 51 -2.54 -0.50 0.79
C HIS A 51 -3.83 -0.53 1.61
N MET A 52 -4.51 0.61 1.75
CA MET A 52 -5.76 0.69 2.52
C MET A 52 -6.89 -0.14 1.92
N HIS A 53 -6.94 -0.32 0.59
CA HIS A 53 -7.87 -1.26 -0.03
C HIS A 53 -7.58 -2.71 0.38
N VAL A 54 -6.30 -3.11 0.39
CA VAL A 54 -5.87 -4.44 0.85
C VAL A 54 -6.18 -4.64 2.33
N ILE A 55 -5.84 -3.65 3.19
CA ILE A 55 -6.12 -3.70 4.63
C ILE A 55 -7.61 -3.81 4.90
N LYS A 56 -8.44 -3.03 4.19
CA LYS A 56 -9.90 -3.08 4.34
C LYS A 56 -10.44 -4.46 4.01
N GLU A 57 -9.99 -5.09 2.94
CA GLU A 57 -10.40 -6.45 2.58
C GLU A 57 -9.96 -7.47 3.65
N ILE A 58 -8.74 -7.36 4.18
CA ILE A 58 -8.25 -8.21 5.28
C ILE A 58 -9.15 -8.07 6.52
N GLU A 59 -9.52 -6.84 6.91
CA GLU A 59 -10.43 -6.61 8.04
C GLU A 59 -11.85 -7.12 7.78
N GLN A 60 -12.36 -6.96 6.55
CA GLN A 60 -13.68 -7.48 6.16
C GLN A 60 -13.77 -9.00 6.25
N ARG A 61 -12.65 -9.71 6.10
CA ARG A 61 -12.53 -11.16 6.32
C ARG A 61 -12.41 -11.56 7.80
N GLY A 62 -12.45 -10.60 8.71
CA GLY A 62 -12.44 -10.83 10.16
C GLY A 62 -11.04 -10.90 10.79
N TYR A 63 -9.99 -10.47 10.08
CA TYR A 63 -8.64 -10.41 10.64
C TYR A 63 -8.38 -9.07 11.32
N SER A 64 -7.79 -9.11 12.51
CA SER A 64 -7.25 -7.92 13.17
C SER A 64 -5.93 -7.51 12.53
N VAL A 65 -5.77 -6.21 12.25
CA VAL A 65 -4.55 -5.62 11.68
C VAL A 65 -3.89 -4.67 12.68
N ASP A 66 -2.58 -4.48 12.58
CA ASP A 66 -1.86 -3.49 13.39
C ASP A 66 -2.28 -2.06 12.95
N PRO A 67 -2.71 -1.18 13.88
CA PRO A 67 -3.03 0.21 13.55
C PRO A 67 -1.93 0.96 12.81
N LEU A 68 -0.66 0.63 13.05
CA LEU A 68 0.49 1.26 12.38
C LEU A 68 0.49 1.02 10.86
N TRP A 69 -0.12 -0.06 10.38
CA TRP A 69 -0.21 -0.35 8.95
C TRP A 69 -1.08 0.67 8.21
N LYS A 70 -1.99 1.32 8.94
CA LYS A 70 -2.92 2.34 8.45
C LYS A 70 -2.39 3.77 8.61
N ASP A 71 -1.17 3.95 9.08
CA ASP A 71 -0.54 5.26 9.15
C ASP A 71 0.28 5.49 7.87
N SER A 72 -0.02 6.55 7.11
CA SER A 72 0.69 6.89 5.87
C SER A 72 2.16 7.22 6.10
N CYS A 73 2.49 7.75 7.28
CA CYS A 73 3.82 8.20 7.65
C CYS A 73 4.69 7.08 8.19
N PHE A 74 4.08 5.97 8.62
CA PHE A 74 4.83 4.81 9.08
C PHE A 74 5.47 4.07 7.90
N ARG A 75 6.80 3.98 7.91
CA ARG A 75 7.63 3.35 6.86
C ARG A 75 8.17 1.98 7.28
N GLY A 76 7.64 1.40 8.36
CA GLY A 76 8.07 0.13 8.92
C GLY A 76 9.11 0.28 10.03
N ILE A 77 9.32 -0.78 10.80
CA ILE A 77 10.12 -0.76 12.05
C ILE A 77 11.57 -0.30 11.85
N HIS A 78 12.19 -0.60 10.72
CA HIS A 78 13.59 -0.25 10.44
C HIS A 78 13.74 1.22 9.99
N ARG A 79 12.73 1.77 9.31
CA ARG A 79 12.74 3.14 8.80
C ARG A 79 12.08 4.14 9.74
N GLY A 80 11.19 3.68 10.61
CA GLY A 80 10.41 4.52 11.50
C GLY A 80 9.36 5.33 10.75
N TYR A 81 9.23 6.61 11.12
CA TYR A 81 8.28 7.54 10.52
C TYR A 81 8.96 8.46 9.52
N GLU A 82 8.25 8.79 8.44
CA GLU A 82 8.58 9.90 7.56
C GLU A 82 7.45 10.93 7.61
N ILE A 83 7.75 12.10 8.19
CA ILE A 83 6.83 13.23 8.33
C ILE A 83 7.26 14.29 7.32
N SER A 84 6.67 14.28 6.13
CA SER A 84 7.01 15.22 5.06
C SER A 84 5.80 15.45 4.15
N MET A 85 5.93 16.37 3.19
CA MET A 85 4.92 16.55 2.14
C MET A 85 4.67 15.26 1.33
N LEU A 86 5.57 14.27 1.37
CA LEU A 86 5.35 12.98 0.72
C LEU A 86 4.19 12.19 1.35
N THR A 87 4.00 12.31 2.68
CA THR A 87 3.17 11.40 3.48
C THR A 87 1.91 12.05 4.06
N TYR A 88 1.79 13.39 4.02
CA TYR A 88 0.69 14.17 4.60
C TYR A 88 -0.16 14.96 3.59
N ASP A 89 0.20 14.98 2.32
CA ASP A 89 -0.41 15.91 1.36
C ASP A 89 -1.91 15.67 1.15
N ASP A 90 -2.68 16.75 0.99
CA ASP A 90 -4.11 16.74 0.70
C ASP A 90 -4.34 16.47 -0.80
N LEU A 91 -3.85 15.32 -1.27
CA LEU A 91 -4.04 14.91 -2.65
C LEU A 91 -5.46 14.38 -2.87
N ASP A 92 -6.08 14.81 -3.97
CA ASP A 92 -7.26 14.15 -4.50
C ASP A 92 -6.84 12.78 -5.06
N ILE A 93 -7.19 11.71 -4.32
CA ILE A 93 -6.81 10.34 -4.66
C ILE A 93 -7.85 9.79 -5.64
N PRO A 94 -7.47 9.43 -6.88
CA PRO A 94 -8.41 8.93 -7.88
C PRO A 94 -8.98 7.59 -7.45
N THR A 95 -10.19 7.29 -7.91
CA THR A 95 -10.87 6.02 -7.63
C THR A 95 -10.09 4.82 -8.20
N HIS A 96 -9.36 4.99 -9.31
CA HIS A 96 -8.50 3.98 -9.91
C HIS A 96 -7.06 4.48 -9.87
N LEU A 97 -6.22 3.85 -9.05
CA LEU A 97 -4.90 4.37 -8.68
C LEU A 97 -3.81 4.17 -9.75
N TYR A 98 -3.81 3.02 -10.41
CA TYR A 98 -2.77 2.65 -11.36
C TYR A 98 -3.37 2.30 -12.70
N LYS A 99 -2.69 2.72 -13.78
CA LYS A 99 -3.05 2.28 -15.13
C LYS A 99 -2.83 0.78 -15.23
N GLU A 100 -3.93 0.09 -15.41
CA GLU A 100 -4.01 -1.34 -15.66
C GLU A 100 -3.29 -1.61 -17.00
N ASN A 101 -2.34 -2.54 -17.01
CA ASN A 101 -1.73 -3.06 -18.24
C ASN A 101 -2.54 -4.22 -18.78
#